data_AF-A0A519ZJ32-F1
#
_entry.id   AF-A0A519ZJ32-F1
#
_cell.length_a   1.000
_cell.length_b   1.000
_cell.length_c   1.000
_cell.angle_alpha   90.00
_cell.angle_beta   90.00
_cell.angle_gamma   90.00
#
_symmetry.space_group_name_H-M   'P 1'
#
loop_
_entity.id
_entity.type
_entity.pdbx_description
1 polymer ?
#
loop_
_entity_poly.entity_id
_entity_poly.type
_entity_poly.pdbx_seq_one_letter_code
_entity_poly.pdbx_strand_id
1 'polypeptide(L)'
;HEAAGITVPIIPGLKPLTTKNQLIGLPRSFFLSIPEALSEAIHQAKDNAAAREVGIEWCLNQSRELMAHGVPCLHYYSMGKSESIRRVASGLF
;
A
#
# COMPACT_ATOMS: atom_id res chain seq x y z
N HIS A 1 -3.87 9.43 -18.45
CA HIS A 1 -4.82 10.45 -17.99
C HIS A 1 -4.78 11.67 -18.91
N GLU A 2 -3.58 12.10 -19.32
CA GLU A 2 -3.38 13.16 -20.33
C GLU A 2 -4.09 12.90 -21.66
N ALA A 3 -4.06 11.67 -22.19
CA ALA A 3 -4.78 11.31 -23.43
C ALA A 3 -6.31 11.49 -23.34
N ALA A 4 -6.86 11.53 -22.12
CA ALA A 4 -8.27 11.82 -21.87
C ALA A 4 -8.53 13.30 -21.51
N GLY A 5 -7.53 14.18 -21.66
CA GLY A 5 -7.63 15.61 -21.36
C GLY A 5 -7.58 15.98 -19.87
N ILE A 6 -7.24 15.04 -18.98
CA ILE A 6 -7.13 15.31 -17.55
C ILE A 6 -5.75 15.94 -17.27
N THR A 7 -5.75 17.23 -16.93
CA THR A 7 -4.54 18.03 -16.69
C THR A 7 -4.24 18.31 -15.22
N VAL A 8 -5.16 17.96 -14.32
CA VAL A 8 -4.94 18.07 -12.88
C VAL A 8 -4.06 16.92 -12.38
N PRO A 9 -3.21 17.14 -11.35
CA PRO A 9 -2.37 16.07 -10.81
C PRO A 9 -3.19 14.90 -10.25
N ILE A 10 -2.75 13.68 -10.52
CA ILE A 10 -3.34 12.47 -9.94
C ILE A 10 -2.50 12.04 -8.73
N ILE A 11 -3.12 12.08 -7.55
CA ILE A 11 -2.47 11.71 -6.30
C ILE A 11 -2.66 10.20 -6.06
N PRO A 12 -1.60 9.39 -5.98
CA PRO A 12 -1.71 7.98 -5.65
C PRO A 12 -2.08 7.79 -4.17
N GLY A 13 -3.16 7.05 -3.94
CA GLY A 13 -3.58 6.59 -2.61
C GLY A 13 -2.99 5.21 -2.29
N LEU A 14 -2.23 5.10 -1.20
CA LEU A 14 -1.65 3.85 -0.72
C LEU A 14 -2.32 3.38 0.58
N LYS A 15 -2.56 2.07 0.65
CA LYS A 15 -3.11 1.40 1.82
C LYS A 15 -2.20 0.24 2.23
N PRO A 16 -1.44 0.35 3.33
CA PRO A 16 -0.68 -0.78 3.83
C PRO A 16 -1.61 -1.92 4.27
N LEU A 17 -1.22 -3.14 3.90
CA LEU A 17 -1.87 -4.35 4.39
C LEU A 17 -1.32 -4.65 5.80
N THR A 18 -2.20 -4.93 6.75
CA THR A 18 -1.84 -5.04 8.19
C THR A 18 -2.39 -6.28 8.87
N THR A 19 -3.24 -7.06 8.20
CA THR A 19 -3.80 -8.32 8.71
C THR A 19 -4.00 -9.31 7.57
N LYS A 20 -3.87 -10.61 7.85
CA LYS A 20 -4.05 -11.68 6.84
C LYS A 20 -5.45 -11.66 6.21
N ASN A 21 -6.48 -11.36 7.01
CA ASN A 21 -7.87 -11.31 6.52
C ASN A 21 -8.11 -10.24 5.45
N GLN A 22 -7.21 -9.25 5.30
CA GLN A 22 -7.32 -8.24 4.25
C GLN A 22 -7.09 -8.80 2.84
N LEU A 23 -6.46 -9.98 2.71
CA LEU A 23 -6.38 -10.68 1.43
C LEU A 23 -7.77 -11.00 0.84
N ILE A 24 -8.76 -11.24 1.73
CA ILE A 24 -10.13 -11.57 1.33
C ILE A 24 -11.03 -10.34 1.41
N GLY A 25 -10.85 -9.52 2.46
CA GLY A 25 -11.71 -8.36 2.71
C GLY A 25 -11.54 -7.25 1.68
N LEU A 26 -10.30 -6.92 1.28
CA LEU A 26 -10.07 -5.78 0.38
C LEU A 26 -10.62 -5.99 -1.03
N PRO A 27 -10.42 -7.15 -1.69
CA PRO A 27 -10.99 -7.39 -3.01
C PRO A 27 -12.53 -7.29 -3.01
N ARG A 28 -13.18 -7.79 -1.94
CA ARG A 28 -14.64 -7.75 -1.80
C ARG A 28 -15.19 -6.34 -1.64
N SER A 29 -14.49 -5.49 -0.88
CA SER A 29 -14.96 -4.13 -0.61
C SER A 29 -14.58 -3.10 -1.67
N PHE A 30 -13.43 -3.30 -2.33
CA PHE A 30 -12.85 -2.29 -3.23
C PHE A 30 -12.75 -2.76 -4.69
N PHE A 31 -13.25 -3.96 -5.02
CA PHE A 31 -13.25 -4.51 -6.36
C PHE A 31 -11.85 -4.50 -7.01
N LEU A 32 -10.83 -4.82 -6.21
CA LEU A 32 -9.42 -4.83 -6.62
C LEU A 32 -8.86 -6.25 -6.68
N SER A 33 -7.78 -6.42 -7.43
CA SER A 33 -6.91 -7.59 -7.34
C SER A 33 -5.71 -7.28 -6.44
N ILE A 34 -5.23 -8.30 -5.71
CA ILE A 34 -4.00 -8.21 -4.92
C ILE A 34 -2.89 -8.90 -5.72
N PRO A 35 -1.70 -8.28 -5.86
CA PRO A 35 -0.57 -8.91 -6.53
C PRO A 35 -0.24 -10.28 -5.91
N GLU A 36 0.00 -11.27 -6.75
CA GLU A 36 0.27 -12.65 -6.31
C GLU A 36 1.45 -12.73 -5.33
N ALA A 37 2.54 -12.02 -5.62
CA ALA A 37 3.71 -11.95 -4.76
C ALA A 37 3.39 -11.41 -3.34
N LEU A 38 2.54 -10.39 -3.25
CA LEU A 38 2.09 -9.87 -1.95
C LEU A 38 1.17 -10.87 -1.25
N SER A 39 0.25 -11.49 -2.00
CA SER A 39 -0.66 -12.51 -1.46
C SER A 39 0.11 -13.67 -0.85
N GLU A 40 1.10 -14.20 -1.56
CA GLU A 40 1.94 -15.31 -1.10
C GLU A 40 2.74 -14.94 0.15
N ALA A 41 3.41 -13.78 0.14
CA ALA A 41 4.17 -13.32 1.30
C ALA A 41 3.29 -13.16 2.56
N ILE A 42 2.06 -12.65 2.40
CA ILE A 42 1.10 -12.55 3.50
C ILE A 42 0.55 -13.92 3.91
N HIS A 43 0.35 -14.85 2.98
CA HIS A 43 -0.05 -16.22 3.29
C HIS A 43 0.98 -16.94 4.15
N GLN A 44 2.27 -16.75 3.86
CA GLN A 44 3.40 -17.33 4.61
C GLN A 44 3.62 -16.69 5.99
N ALA A 45 3.12 -15.47 6.24
CA ALA A 45 3.25 -14.83 7.54
C ALA A 45 2.58 -15.64 8.66
N LYS A 46 3.29 -15.90 9.77
CA LYS A 46 2.80 -16.71 10.88
C LYS A 46 1.52 -16.16 11.52
N ASP A 47 1.42 -14.84 11.67
CA ASP A 47 0.33 -14.15 12.34
C ASP A 47 0.11 -12.74 11.75
N ASN A 48 -0.80 -11.96 12.34
CA ASN A 48 -1.07 -10.60 11.90
C ASN A 48 0.07 -9.62 12.20
N ALA A 49 0.97 -9.92 13.14
CA ALA A 49 2.15 -9.08 13.38
C ALA A 49 3.13 -9.27 12.23
N ALA A 50 3.46 -10.51 11.88
CA ALA A 50 4.30 -10.82 10.72
C ALA A 50 3.69 -10.30 9.40
N ALA A 51 2.37 -10.44 9.21
CA ALA A 51 1.69 -9.91 8.02
C ALA A 51 1.78 -8.38 7.92
N ARG A 52 1.78 -7.68 9.06
CA ARG A 52 1.96 -6.23 9.10
C ARG A 52 3.37 -5.83 8.68
N GLU A 53 4.39 -6.57 9.09
CA GLU A 53 5.77 -6.32 8.65
C GLU A 53 5.89 -6.41 7.13
N VAL A 54 5.40 -7.51 6.54
CA VAL A 54 5.38 -7.70 5.08
C VAL A 54 4.63 -6.56 4.38
N GLY A 55 3.46 -6.17 4.89
CA GLY A 55 2.67 -5.09 4.28
C GLY A 55 3.30 -3.69 4.43
N ILE A 56 4.07 -3.44 5.50
CA ILE A 56 4.86 -2.21 5.65
C ILE A 56 5.99 -2.18 4.64
N GLU A 57 6.77 -3.26 4.52
CA GLU A 57 7.87 -3.37 3.55
C GLU A 57 7.37 -3.22 2.11
N TRP A 58 6.26 -3.88 1.77
CA TRP A 58 5.63 -3.74 0.46
C TRP A 58 5.22 -2.30 0.18
N CYS A 59 4.52 -1.66 1.13
CA CYS A 59 4.05 -0.28 0.97
C CYS A 59 5.22 0.71 0.87
N LEU A 60 6.31 0.46 1.59
CA LEU A 60 7.55 1.23 1.52
C LEU A 60 8.19 1.14 0.13
N ASN A 61 8.32 -0.06 -0.42
CA ASN A 61 8.88 -0.25 -1.77
C ASN A 61 7.98 0.38 -2.84
N GLN A 62 6.67 0.18 -2.76
CA GLN A 62 5.71 0.84 -3.67
C GLN A 62 5.80 2.37 -3.58
N SER A 63 6.02 2.91 -2.37
CA SER A 63 6.21 4.35 -2.17
C SER A 63 7.50 4.85 -2.85
N ARG A 64 8.60 4.11 -2.74
CA ARG A 64 9.86 4.43 -3.43
C ARG A 64 9.71 4.42 -4.93
N GLU A 65 9.02 3.42 -5.48
CA GLU A 65 8.74 3.32 -6.91
C GLU A 65 7.93 4.53 -7.39
N LEU A 66 6.85 4.90 -6.68
CA LEU A 66 6.05 6.08 -7.03
C LEU A 66 6.87 7.38 -6.96
N MET A 67 7.69 7.55 -5.92
CA MET A 67 8.59 8.72 -5.82
C MET A 67 9.58 8.77 -6.98
N ALA A 68 10.17 7.64 -7.37
CA ALA A 68 11.08 7.55 -8.52
C ALA A 68 10.39 7.91 -9.85
N HIS A 69 9.07 7.67 -9.96
CA HIS A 69 8.25 8.08 -11.10
C HIS A 69 7.74 9.53 -11.00
N GLY A 70 8.15 10.29 -9.98
CA GLY A 70 7.87 11.72 -9.88
C GLY A 70 6.41 12.07 -9.54
N VAL A 71 5.70 11.19 -8.82
CA VAL A 71 4.35 11.53 -8.36
C VAL A 71 4.37 12.79 -7.47
N PRO A 72 3.34 13.64 -7.50
CA PRO A 72 3.35 14.92 -6.79
C PRO A 72 3.37 14.77 -5.27
N CYS A 73 2.77 13.70 -4.74
CA CYS A 73 2.79 13.34 -3.33
C CYS A 73 2.35 11.88 -3.13
N LEU A 74 2.49 11.39 -1.90
CA LEU A 74 1.98 10.09 -1.45
C LEU A 74 0.85 10.32 -0.45
N HIS A 75 -0.33 9.76 -0.72
CA HIS A 75 -1.47 9.84 0.19
C HIS A 75 -1.72 8.48 0.85
N TYR A 76 -1.73 8.41 2.19
CA TYR A 76 -1.87 7.15 2.91
C TYR A 76 -3.21 7.01 3.64
N TYR A 77 -3.87 5.87 3.45
CA TYR A 77 -5.05 5.48 4.22
C TYR A 77 -4.66 4.83 5.56
N SER A 78 -4.55 5.63 6.62
CA SER A 78 -4.14 5.16 7.96
C SER A 78 -5.16 4.22 8.61
N MET A 79 -6.46 4.36 8.30
CA MET A 79 -7.55 3.60 8.93
C MET A 79 -7.52 3.67 10.47
N GLY A 80 -7.12 4.81 11.03
CA GLY A 80 -6.94 4.98 12.49
C GLY A 80 -5.71 4.29 13.08
N LYS A 81 -4.83 3.71 12.24
CA LYS A 81 -3.62 2.99 12.64
C LYS A 81 -2.39 3.69 12.06
N SER A 82 -1.83 4.63 12.84
CA SER A 82 -0.73 5.50 12.39
C SER A 82 0.64 4.82 12.40
N GLU A 83 0.85 3.76 13.19
CA GLU A 83 2.16 3.13 13.36
C GLU A 83 2.75 2.63 12.03
N SER A 84 1.97 1.90 11.24
CA SER A 84 2.40 1.40 9.93
C SER A 84 2.77 2.55 8.98
N ILE A 85 2.00 3.65 9.00
CA ILE A 85 2.29 4.83 8.17
C ILE A 85 3.56 5.53 8.62
N ARG A 86 3.74 5.70 9.93
CA ARG A 86 4.95 6.29 10.51
C ARG A 86 6.19 5.49 10.08
N ARG A 87 6.12 4.16 10.11
CA ARG A 87 7.23 3.29 9.72
C ARG A 87 7.56 3.39 8.23
N VAL A 88 6.53 3.44 7.37
CA VAL A 88 6.74 3.69 5.93
C VAL A 88 7.40 5.07 5.73
N ALA A 89 6.83 6.14 6.31
CA ALA A 89 7.36 7.49 6.15
C ALA A 89 8.82 7.63 6.66
N SER A 90 9.14 7.02 7.81
CA SER A 90 10.51 7.03 8.38
C SER A 90 11.53 6.27 7.51
N GLY A 91 11.08 5.42 6.59
CA GLY A 91 11.94 4.71 5.64
C GLY A 91 12.14 5.44 4.31
N LEU A 92 11.46 6.58 4.12
CA LEU A 92 11.47 7.41 2.92
C LEU A 92 12.14 8.76 3.14
N PHE A 93 12.01 9.32 4.35
CA PHE A 93 12.46 10.66 4.75
C PHE A 93 13.29 10.57 6.04
#